data_AF-A0A318B8V9-F1
#
_entry.id   AF-A0A318B8V9-F1
#
_cell.length_a   1.000
_cell.length_b   1.000
_cell.length_c   1.000
_cell.angle_alpha   90.00
_cell.angle_beta   90.00
_cell.angle_gamma   90.00
#
_symmetry.space_group_name_H-M   'P 1'
#
loop_
_entity.id
_entity.type
_entity.pdbx_description
1 polymer ?
#
loop_
_entity_poly.entity_id
_entity_poly.type
_entity_poly.pdbx_seq_one_letter_code
_entity_poly.pdbx_strand_id
1 'polypeptide(L)'
;MRRTLAGILAFMAMFAALPAAAGPDSERKDPLGELIAGALTGSLPGSIEYKMKATLYHAGARGIRALDSLGCKVVAMRTLAVDTKVIPRRTVVFIKETVGLPMPNGEKHDGYWYASDIGGAIKGNKIDMFSGQGAGSMKPLADLNLASLSVTKVGEFKGCPPE
;
A
#
# COMPACT_ATOMS: atom_id res chain seq x y z
N MET A 1 11.28 -21.85 80.69
CA MET A 1 12.46 -20.95 80.72
C MET A 1 12.79 -20.64 79.26
N ARG A 2 12.80 -19.44 78.68
CA ARG A 2 13.02 -18.05 79.12
C ARG A 2 12.03 -17.11 78.41
N ARG A 3 11.86 -15.92 78.99
CA ARG A 3 10.91 -14.83 78.68
C ARG A 3 11.51 -13.84 77.67
N THR A 4 10.67 -13.14 76.90
CA THR A 4 10.58 -11.65 76.86
C THR A 4 9.31 -11.20 76.14
N LEU A 5 8.74 -10.10 76.62
CA LEU A 5 7.42 -9.54 76.37
C LEU A 5 7.43 -8.37 75.36
N ALA A 6 6.22 -8.09 74.85
CA ALA A 6 5.63 -6.79 74.56
C ALA A 6 5.98 -6.03 73.26
N GLY A 7 4.91 -5.64 72.57
CA GLY A 7 4.90 -4.68 71.47
C GLY A 7 3.53 -4.58 70.81
N ILE A 8 2.52 -4.08 71.53
CA ILE A 8 1.22 -3.66 70.96
C ILE A 8 1.44 -2.33 70.25
N LEU A 9 1.00 -2.18 69.00
CA LEU A 9 0.53 -0.92 68.43
C LEU A 9 -0.38 -1.19 67.23
N ALA A 10 -1.67 -0.94 67.44
CA ALA A 10 -2.69 -0.88 66.41
C ALA A 10 -2.58 0.44 65.64
N PHE A 11 -2.64 0.39 64.31
CA PHE A 11 -3.06 1.50 63.43
C PHE A 11 -3.75 0.87 62.22
N MET A 12 -5.07 0.75 62.25
CA MET A 12 -6.03 1.69 61.64
C MET A 12 -6.06 1.57 60.11
N ALA A 13 -7.16 1.01 59.61
CA ALA A 13 -7.48 0.90 58.19
C ALA A 13 -7.61 2.29 57.55
N MET A 14 -6.99 2.48 56.39
CA MET A 14 -7.41 3.48 55.42
C MET A 14 -7.65 2.83 54.06
N PHE A 15 -8.91 2.92 53.67
CA PHE A 15 -9.43 2.76 52.32
C PHE A 15 -8.82 3.81 51.36
N ALA A 16 -8.97 3.54 50.06
CA ALA A 16 -8.71 4.40 48.89
C ALA A 16 -7.27 4.35 48.34
N ALA A 17 -7.03 4.18 47.05
CA ALA A 17 -7.88 4.00 45.88
C ALA A 17 -7.09 3.14 44.87
N LEU A 18 -7.79 2.27 44.14
CA LEU A 18 -7.22 1.67 42.94
C LEU A 18 -6.88 2.81 41.95
N PRO A 19 -5.74 2.78 41.24
CA PRO A 19 -5.61 3.58 40.04
C PRO A 19 -6.70 3.08 39.08
N ALA A 20 -7.67 3.95 38.82
CA ALA A 20 -8.68 3.74 37.81
C ALA A 20 -7.97 3.37 36.50
N ALA A 21 -8.41 2.27 35.89
CA ALA A 21 -8.07 1.96 34.53
C ALA A 21 -8.39 3.19 33.67
N ALA A 22 -7.36 3.80 33.07
CA ALA A 22 -7.55 4.62 31.90
C ALA A 22 -8.15 3.68 30.84
N GLY A 23 -9.46 3.74 30.68
CA GLY A 23 -10.12 3.12 29.54
C GLY A 23 -9.47 3.68 28.27
N PRO A 24 -9.44 2.91 27.16
CA PRO A 24 -9.04 3.49 25.89
C PRO A 24 -9.97 4.68 25.66
N ASP A 25 -9.40 5.89 25.64
CA ASP A 25 -10.05 7.05 25.07
C ASP A 25 -10.60 6.56 23.74
N SER A 26 -11.93 6.59 23.64
CA SER A 26 -12.63 6.22 22.43
C SER A 26 -12.19 7.27 21.44
N GLU A 27 -11.20 6.88 20.64
CA GLU A 27 -10.65 7.63 19.52
C GLU A 27 -11.85 8.10 18.71
N ARG A 28 -12.27 9.33 18.99
CA ARG A 28 -13.37 9.98 18.31
C ARG A 28 -12.81 10.19 16.93
N LYS A 29 -13.05 9.22 16.03
CA LYS A 29 -12.73 9.31 14.62
C LYS A 29 -13.18 10.69 14.19
N ASP A 30 -12.23 11.52 13.84
CA ASP A 30 -12.50 12.85 13.32
C ASP A 30 -12.60 12.65 11.81
N PRO A 31 -13.79 12.35 11.26
CA PRO A 31 -13.92 12.05 9.84
C PRO A 31 -13.49 13.25 8.98
N LEU A 32 -13.62 14.47 9.52
CA LEU A 32 -13.20 15.68 8.83
C LEU A 32 -11.68 15.83 8.87
N GLY A 33 -11.07 15.58 10.03
CA GLY A 33 -9.61 15.51 10.18
C GLY A 33 -8.99 14.44 9.28
N GLU A 34 -9.59 13.26 9.20
CA GLU A 34 -9.18 12.17 8.29
C GLU A 34 -9.36 12.54 6.82
N LEU A 35 -10.46 13.23 6.45
CA LEU A 35 -10.67 13.72 5.08
C LEU A 35 -9.66 14.81 4.69
N ILE A 36 -9.34 15.73 5.61
CA ILE A 36 -8.36 16.79 5.37
C ILE A 36 -6.95 16.20 5.28
N ALA A 37 -6.58 15.33 6.23
CA ALA A 37 -5.31 14.62 6.20
C ALA A 37 -5.19 13.77 4.93
N GLY A 38 -6.26 13.09 4.53
CA GLY A 38 -6.38 12.36 3.28
C GLY A 38 -6.19 13.24 2.05
N ALA A 39 -6.91 14.37 1.97
CA ALA A 39 -6.77 15.32 0.88
C ALA A 39 -5.35 15.91 0.77
N LEU A 40 -4.69 16.16 1.91
CA LEU A 40 -3.32 16.67 1.96
C LEU A 40 -2.27 15.62 1.59
N THR A 41 -2.52 14.35 1.89
CA THR A 41 -1.59 13.24 1.65
C THR A 41 -1.84 12.49 0.34
N GLY A 42 -3.01 12.72 -0.28
CA GLY A 42 -3.53 11.92 -1.40
C GLY A 42 -4.12 10.57 -0.97
N SER A 43 -4.34 10.37 0.33
CA SER A 43 -4.93 9.16 0.89
C SER A 43 -6.45 9.28 0.96
N LEU A 44 -7.20 8.25 0.55
CA LEU A 44 -8.64 8.22 0.80
C LEU A 44 -8.90 7.57 2.17
N PRO A 45 -9.77 8.13 3.03
CA PRO A 45 -10.11 7.51 4.31
C PRO A 45 -10.60 6.06 4.09
N GLY A 46 -9.96 5.10 4.77
CA GLY A 46 -10.23 3.66 4.61
C GLY A 46 -9.52 2.98 3.44
N SER A 47 -8.67 3.68 2.70
CA SER A 47 -7.81 3.07 1.68
C SER A 47 -6.57 2.42 2.28
N ILE A 48 -6.13 1.30 1.69
CA ILE A 48 -4.92 0.60 2.13
C ILE A 48 -3.75 1.19 1.37
N GLU A 49 -2.84 1.84 2.10
CA GLU A 49 -1.60 2.36 1.55
C GLU A 49 -0.44 1.38 1.72
N TYR A 50 0.35 1.25 0.66
CA TYR A 50 1.56 0.46 0.62
C TYR A 50 2.73 1.35 0.22
N LYS A 51 3.88 1.13 0.87
CA LYS A 51 5.17 1.60 0.37
C LYS A 51 5.82 0.47 -0.42
N MET A 52 5.87 0.62 -1.74
CA MET A 52 6.32 -0.43 -2.65
C MET A 52 7.59 -0.04 -3.38
N LYS A 53 8.55 -0.95 -3.50
CA LYS A 53 9.71 -0.76 -4.38
C LYS A 53 9.31 -1.05 -5.83
N ALA A 54 9.49 -0.08 -6.71
CA ALA A 54 9.17 -0.21 -8.12
C ALA A 54 10.33 -0.78 -8.93
N THR A 55 10.00 -1.64 -9.88
CA THR A 55 10.86 -2.00 -11.03
C THR A 55 10.07 -1.80 -12.32
N LEU A 56 10.76 -1.83 -13.46
CA LEU A 56 10.15 -1.69 -14.78
C LEU A 56 10.38 -2.95 -15.60
N TYR A 57 9.40 -3.28 -16.44
CA TYR A 57 9.55 -4.28 -17.48
C TYR A 57 8.90 -3.82 -18.78
N HIS A 58 9.22 -4.49 -19.89
CA HIS A 58 8.71 -4.17 -21.21
C HIS A 58 8.58 -5.44 -22.06
N ALA A 59 7.69 -5.39 -23.04
CA ALA A 59 7.55 -6.44 -24.03
C ALA A 59 8.76 -6.44 -24.99
N GLY A 60 9.10 -7.61 -25.52
CA GLY A 60 10.30 -7.81 -26.34
C GLY A 60 11.58 -8.12 -25.54
N ALA A 61 11.55 -8.04 -24.21
CA ALA A 61 12.57 -8.67 -23.37
C ALA A 61 12.37 -10.21 -23.36
N ARG A 62 13.47 -10.96 -23.26
CA ARG A 62 13.44 -12.44 -23.30
C ARG A 62 12.53 -12.98 -22.18
N GLY A 63 11.50 -13.74 -22.56
CA GLY A 63 10.57 -14.38 -21.61
C GLY A 63 9.35 -13.54 -21.21
N ILE A 64 9.19 -12.32 -21.73
CA ILE A 64 7.98 -11.51 -21.50
C ILE A 64 6.90 -11.86 -22.54
N ARG A 65 5.71 -12.20 -22.06
CA ARG A 65 4.57 -12.60 -22.90
C ARG A 65 3.76 -11.37 -23.32
N ALA A 66 3.01 -11.49 -24.41
CA ALA A 66 2.05 -10.48 -24.85
C ALA A 66 0.79 -10.40 -23.95
N LEU A 67 0.59 -11.42 -23.12
CA LEU A 67 -0.54 -11.52 -22.20
C LEU A 67 -0.04 -11.48 -20.75
N ASP A 68 -0.82 -10.84 -19.90
CA ASP A 68 -0.65 -10.87 -18.46
C ASP A 68 -1.12 -12.20 -17.86
N SER A 69 -0.96 -12.31 -16.55
CA SER A 69 -1.31 -13.50 -15.78
C SER A 69 -2.83 -13.72 -15.56
N LEU A 70 -3.67 -12.83 -16.07
CA LEU A 70 -5.12 -13.02 -16.20
C LEU A 70 -5.53 -13.46 -17.61
N GLY A 71 -4.58 -13.55 -18.55
CA GLY A 71 -4.82 -13.86 -19.96
C GLY A 71 -5.24 -12.64 -20.80
N CYS A 72 -5.13 -11.44 -20.24
CA CYS A 72 -5.44 -10.19 -20.92
C CYS A 72 -4.20 -9.64 -21.62
N LYS A 73 -4.39 -8.84 -22.67
CA LYS A 73 -3.28 -8.12 -23.32
C LYS A 73 -2.66 -7.15 -22.30
N VAL A 74 -1.33 -7.11 -22.25
CA VAL A 74 -0.62 -6.11 -21.44
C VAL A 74 -0.83 -4.71 -22.01
N VAL A 75 -1.16 -3.75 -21.15
CA VAL A 75 -1.44 -2.37 -21.53
C VAL A 75 -0.35 -1.48 -20.94
N ALA A 76 0.34 -0.76 -21.84
CA ALA A 76 1.46 0.10 -21.48
C ALA A 76 1.05 1.12 -20.43
N MET A 77 1.84 1.18 -19.36
CA MET A 77 1.60 2.05 -18.22
C MET A 77 0.23 1.86 -17.54
N ARG A 78 -0.36 0.67 -17.63
CA ARG A 78 -1.60 0.31 -16.92
C ARG A 78 -1.47 -1.05 -16.25
N THR A 79 -0.79 -1.99 -16.89
CA THR A 79 -0.52 -3.32 -16.32
C THR A 79 0.54 -3.25 -15.23
N LEU A 80 0.22 -3.82 -14.07
CA LEU A 80 1.09 -3.91 -12.90
C LEU A 80 1.28 -5.36 -12.48
N ALA A 81 2.54 -5.79 -12.39
CA ALA A 81 2.89 -7.08 -11.81
C ALA A 81 3.09 -6.94 -10.29
N VAL A 82 2.46 -7.83 -9.53
CA VAL A 82 2.44 -7.76 -8.06
C VAL A 82 2.73 -9.10 -7.40
N ASP A 83 3.04 -9.08 -6.10
CA ASP A 83 2.92 -10.25 -5.25
C ASP A 83 1.46 -10.40 -4.78
N THR A 84 0.81 -11.50 -5.17
CA THR A 84 -0.61 -11.76 -4.86
C THR A 84 -0.90 -11.97 -3.38
N LYS A 85 0.14 -12.21 -2.56
CA LYS A 85 0.02 -12.27 -1.10
C LYS A 85 -0.11 -10.87 -0.47
N VAL A 86 0.33 -9.82 -1.17
CA VAL A 86 0.32 -8.44 -0.69
C VAL A 86 -0.77 -7.62 -1.38
N ILE A 87 -0.78 -7.63 -2.72
CA ILE A 87 -1.84 -7.03 -3.54
C ILE A 87 -2.51 -8.14 -4.34
N PRO A 88 -3.76 -8.54 -4.01
CA PRO A 88 -4.49 -9.53 -4.80
C PRO A 88 -4.61 -9.11 -6.27
N ARG A 89 -4.61 -10.08 -7.19
CA ARG A 89 -4.97 -9.82 -8.59
C ARG A 89 -6.37 -9.21 -8.65
N ARG A 90 -6.64 -8.47 -9.73
CA ARG A 90 -7.89 -7.72 -9.94
C ARG A 90 -8.05 -6.49 -9.04
N THR A 91 -6.99 -6.07 -8.35
CA THR A 91 -6.98 -4.82 -7.59
C THR A 91 -6.67 -3.66 -8.53
N VAL A 92 -7.39 -2.54 -8.36
CA VAL A 92 -7.03 -1.24 -8.91
C VAL A 92 -6.26 -0.48 -7.84
N VAL A 93 -5.08 0.02 -8.21
CA VAL A 93 -4.24 0.84 -7.33
C VAL A 93 -4.02 2.22 -7.93
N PHE A 94 -3.89 3.21 -7.06
CA PHE A 94 -3.48 4.54 -7.41
C PHE A 94 -2.03 4.75 -6.98
N ILE A 95 -1.20 5.28 -7.89
CA ILE A 95 0.21 5.58 -7.67
C ILE A 95 0.42 7.05 -7.98
N LYS A 96 0.47 7.88 -6.94
CA LYS A 96 0.52 9.34 -7.09
C LYS A 96 1.72 9.82 -7.89
N GLU A 97 2.86 9.12 -7.78
CA GLU A 97 4.10 9.45 -8.46
C GLU A 97 4.02 9.27 -9.99
N THR A 98 3.00 8.57 -10.48
CA THR A 98 2.77 8.40 -11.93
C THR A 98 1.84 9.44 -12.53
N VAL A 99 1.17 10.26 -11.72
CA VAL A 99 0.23 11.27 -12.21
C VAL A 99 0.97 12.30 -13.05
N GLY A 100 0.46 12.58 -14.25
CA GLY A 100 1.03 13.57 -15.14
C GLY A 100 2.14 13.05 -16.07
N LEU A 101 2.60 11.80 -15.88
CA LEU A 101 3.60 11.21 -16.78
C LEU A 101 3.05 11.07 -18.21
N PRO A 102 3.88 11.25 -19.24
CA PRO A 102 3.43 11.12 -20.62
C PRO A 102 3.14 9.66 -20.95
N MET A 103 1.93 9.39 -21.45
CA MET A 103 1.49 8.08 -21.91
C MET A 103 1.83 7.86 -23.39
N PRO A 104 1.96 6.60 -23.85
CA PRO A 104 2.17 6.30 -25.27
C PRO A 104 1.04 6.77 -26.19
N ASN A 105 -0.18 6.92 -25.66
CA ASN A 105 -1.34 7.44 -26.40
C ASN A 105 -1.36 8.98 -26.51
N GLY A 106 -0.37 9.68 -25.94
CA GLY A 106 -0.27 11.14 -25.93
C GLY A 106 -0.98 11.83 -24.76
N GLU A 107 -1.73 11.09 -23.95
CA GLU A 107 -2.38 11.61 -22.75
C GLU A 107 -1.41 11.70 -21.56
N LYS A 108 -1.88 12.30 -20.47
CA LYS A 108 -1.19 12.25 -19.19
C LYS A 108 -1.73 11.10 -18.36
N HIS A 109 -0.84 10.35 -17.75
CA HIS A 109 -1.19 9.26 -16.85
C HIS A 109 -1.98 9.81 -15.65
N ASP A 110 -3.09 9.17 -15.31
CA ASP A 110 -4.05 9.61 -14.28
C ASP A 110 -3.74 9.04 -12.88
N GLY A 111 -2.79 8.13 -12.79
CA GLY A 111 -2.31 7.50 -11.56
C GLY A 111 -2.81 6.08 -11.35
N TYR A 112 -3.75 5.59 -12.16
CA TYR A 112 -4.38 4.28 -11.96
C TYR A 112 -3.63 3.15 -12.67
N TRP A 113 -3.37 2.09 -11.92
CA TRP A 113 -2.74 0.86 -12.35
C TRP A 113 -3.57 -0.36 -11.96
N TYR A 114 -3.43 -1.43 -12.74
CA TYR A 114 -4.24 -2.64 -12.63
C TYR A 114 -3.33 -3.81 -12.27
N ALA A 115 -3.54 -4.40 -11.10
CA ALA A 115 -2.86 -5.61 -10.65
C ALA A 115 -3.37 -6.82 -11.44
N SER A 116 -2.95 -6.92 -12.70
CA SER A 116 -3.37 -7.93 -13.65
C SER A 116 -2.27 -8.94 -13.97
N ASP A 117 -1.02 -8.64 -13.61
CA ASP A 117 0.11 -9.50 -13.88
C ASP A 117 0.83 -10.00 -12.61
N ILE A 118 1.67 -11.03 -12.77
CA ILE A 118 2.55 -11.53 -11.72
C ILE A 118 3.93 -11.85 -12.29
N GLY A 119 4.96 -11.74 -11.45
CA GLY A 119 6.33 -12.12 -11.81
C GLY A 119 6.95 -13.03 -10.77
N GLY A 120 7.75 -14.00 -11.21
CA GLY A 120 8.47 -14.91 -10.29
C GLY A 120 9.38 -14.16 -9.31
N ALA A 121 10.01 -13.08 -9.77
CA ALA A 121 10.91 -12.21 -8.98
C ALA A 121 10.20 -11.04 -8.27
N ILE A 122 8.86 -10.98 -8.34
CA ILE A 122 8.04 -9.96 -7.70
C ILE A 122 7.44 -10.58 -6.43
N LYS A 123 7.99 -10.18 -5.28
CA LYS A 123 7.72 -10.75 -3.96
C LYS A 123 7.73 -9.66 -2.89
N GLY A 124 6.85 -9.77 -1.90
CA GLY A 124 6.70 -8.80 -0.83
C GLY A 124 6.28 -7.43 -1.34
N ASN A 125 6.85 -6.37 -0.75
CA ASN A 125 6.54 -4.98 -1.09
C ASN A 125 7.28 -4.50 -2.35
N LYS A 126 7.16 -5.27 -3.43
CA LYS A 126 7.75 -4.99 -4.74
C LYS A 126 6.67 -5.06 -5.81
N ILE A 127 6.73 -4.12 -6.75
CA ILE A 127 5.86 -4.06 -7.93
C ILE A 127 6.71 -3.92 -9.19
N ASP A 128 6.21 -4.46 -10.31
CA ASP A 128 6.83 -4.28 -11.63
C ASP A 128 5.85 -3.54 -12.55
N MET A 129 6.27 -2.41 -13.08
CA MET A 129 5.43 -1.52 -13.88
C MET A 129 5.68 -1.80 -15.36
N PHE A 130 4.62 -2.20 -16.09
CA PHE A 130 4.74 -2.48 -17.51
C PHE A 130 4.86 -1.17 -18.28
N SER A 131 6.01 -0.94 -18.91
CA SER A 131 6.29 0.32 -19.58
C SER A 131 5.80 0.36 -21.04
N GLY A 132 5.61 -0.79 -21.68
CA GLY A 132 5.21 -0.89 -23.09
C GLY A 132 6.14 -1.78 -23.92
N GLN A 133 6.27 -1.47 -25.22
CA GLN A 133 7.05 -2.24 -26.17
C GLN A 133 8.49 -1.73 -26.30
N GLY A 134 9.45 -2.64 -26.10
CA GLY A 134 10.88 -2.36 -26.25
C GLY A 134 11.48 -1.49 -25.14
N ALA A 135 12.81 -1.43 -25.04
CA ALA A 135 13.46 -0.74 -23.93
C ALA A 135 13.19 0.78 -23.90
N GLY A 136 12.92 1.39 -25.06
CA GLY A 136 12.59 2.82 -25.16
C GLY A 136 11.31 3.21 -24.40
N SER A 137 10.37 2.28 -24.20
CA SER A 137 9.14 2.55 -23.46
C SER A 137 9.37 2.83 -21.98
N MET A 138 10.54 2.48 -21.43
CA MET A 138 10.87 2.73 -20.02
C MET A 138 11.21 4.20 -19.74
N LYS A 139 11.52 5.00 -20.76
CA LYS A 139 11.99 6.39 -20.59
C LYS A 139 11.06 7.25 -19.73
N PRO A 140 9.71 7.24 -19.88
CA PRO A 140 8.81 8.03 -19.04
C PRO A 140 8.79 7.62 -17.56
N LEU A 141 9.20 6.38 -17.26
CA LEU A 141 9.18 5.80 -15.92
C LEU A 141 10.59 5.71 -15.30
N ALA A 142 11.63 6.19 -15.99
CA ALA A 142 13.02 5.94 -15.61
C ALA A 142 13.34 6.41 -14.18
N ASP A 143 12.82 7.57 -13.78
CA ASP A 143 13.04 8.15 -12.45
C ASP A 143 12.33 7.37 -11.32
N LEU A 144 11.35 6.54 -11.67
CA LEU A 144 10.62 5.68 -10.74
C LEU A 144 11.28 4.30 -10.57
N ASN A 145 12.20 3.94 -11.44
CA ASN A 145 12.86 2.64 -11.35
C ASN A 145 13.69 2.55 -10.06
N LEU A 146 13.46 1.49 -9.28
CA LEU A 146 14.05 1.25 -7.95
C LEU A 146 13.60 2.25 -6.86
N ALA A 147 12.73 3.20 -7.17
CA ALA A 147 12.17 4.12 -6.20
C ALA A 147 11.16 3.43 -5.26
N SER A 148 10.88 4.07 -4.12
CA SER A 148 9.79 3.68 -3.23
C SER A 148 8.57 4.53 -3.55
N LEU A 149 7.50 3.88 -4.01
CA LEU A 149 6.26 4.54 -4.43
C LEU A 149 5.17 4.40 -3.38
N SER A 150 4.26 5.39 -3.38
CA SER A 150 3.06 5.40 -2.54
C SER A 150 1.92 4.78 -3.36
N VAL A 151 1.55 3.55 -3.01
CA VAL A 151 0.56 2.77 -3.74
C VAL A 151 -0.68 2.63 -2.87
N THR A 152 -1.83 3.06 -3.37
CA THR A 152 -3.07 3.04 -2.61
C THR A 152 -4.08 2.11 -3.28
N LYS A 153 -4.63 1.13 -2.57
CA LYS A 153 -5.76 0.34 -3.08
C LYS A 153 -6.99 1.24 -3.18
N VAL A 154 -7.56 1.34 -4.37
CA VAL A 154 -8.72 2.21 -4.66
C VAL A 154 -9.94 1.46 -5.20
N GLY A 155 -9.78 0.18 -5.58
CA GLY A 155 -10.91 -0.62 -6.03
C GLY A 155 -10.51 -1.98 -6.58
N GLU A 156 -11.43 -2.58 -7.32
CA GLU A 156 -11.26 -3.87 -7.98
C GLU A 156 -11.87 -3.81 -9.39
N PHE A 157 -11.39 -4.65 -10.30
CA PHE A 157 -11.87 -4.69 -11.69
C PHE A 157 -12.25 -6.10 -12.15
N LYS A 158 -13.20 -6.16 -13.10
CA LYS A 158 -13.64 -7.38 -13.77
C LYS A 158 -13.22 -7.35 -15.24
N GLY A 159 -13.04 -8.53 -15.84
CA GLY A 159 -12.52 -8.62 -17.20
C GLY A 159 -11.04 -8.24 -17.29
N CYS A 160 -10.67 -7.51 -18.35
CA CYS A 160 -9.33 -7.04 -18.64
C CYS A 160 -9.16 -5.55 -18.29
N PRO A 161 -7.92 -5.09 -18.00
CA PRO A 161 -7.63 -3.67 -17.86
C PRO A 161 -8.02 -2.87 -19.11
N PRO A 162 -8.45 -1.60 -18.96
CA PRO A 162 -8.69 -0.72 -20.09
C PRO A 162 -7.39 -0.41 -20.85
N GLU A 163 -7.52 -0.17 -22.17
CA GLU A 163 -6.42 0.27 -23.04
C GLU A 163 -6.13 1.77 -22.93
#